data_AF-A0A8K2A7Y7-F1
#
_entry.id   AF-A0A8K2A7Y7-F1
#
_cell.length_a   1.000
_cell.length_b   1.000
_cell.length_c   1.000
_cell.angle_alpha   90.00
_cell.angle_beta   90.00
_cell.angle_gamma   90.00
#
_symmetry.space_group_name_H-M   'P 1'
#
loop_
_entity.id
_entity.type
_entity.pdbx_description
1 polymer ?
#
loop_
_entity_poly.entity_id
_entity_poly.type
_entity_poly.pdbx_seq_one_letter_code
_entity_poly.pdbx_strand_id
1 'polypeptide(L)'
;MTQEQAILEVLALPKGNPQRGRILQLLASWKITLELNDPTDDAERGVLMVLSQAYLEWEQATEERGIQQGIQQGIQQGIQQGIQQGIQAERQITLETLFKARFGAIDESLAAIVPSLMALSAEDYTQFLLALPQLSQDKVVARFQAQKR
;
A
#
# COMPACT_ATOMS: atom_id res chain seq x y z
N MET A 1 -26.74 34.58 18.61
CA MET A 1 -25.61 33.68 18.28
C MET A 1 -24.44 34.52 17.85
N THR A 2 -23.26 34.33 18.44
CA THR A 2 -22.01 34.99 18.01
C THR A 2 -21.32 34.16 16.94
N GLN A 3 -20.45 34.78 16.14
CA GLN A 3 -19.69 34.09 15.09
C GLN A 3 -18.77 33.00 15.68
N GLU A 4 -18.19 33.25 16.87
CA GLU A 4 -17.39 32.28 17.62
C GLU A 4 -18.18 31.00 17.94
N GLN A 5 -19.43 31.13 18.38
CA GLN A 5 -20.27 29.98 18.72
C GLN A 5 -20.53 29.10 17.49
N ALA A 6 -20.81 29.72 16.34
CA ALA A 6 -21.04 29.01 15.09
C ALA A 6 -19.79 28.28 14.58
N ILE A 7 -18.61 28.87 14.77
CA ILE A 7 -17.32 28.24 14.47
C ILE A 7 -17.13 27.01 15.36
N LEU A 8 -17.33 27.13 16.68
CA LEU A 8 -17.17 26.02 17.61
C LEU A 8 -18.11 24.85 17.30
N GLU A 9 -19.35 25.12 16.89
CA GLU A 9 -20.30 24.08 16.48
C GLU A 9 -19.83 23.31 15.24
N VAL A 10 -19.26 24.01 14.26
CA VAL A 10 -18.66 23.38 13.07
C VAL A 10 -17.44 22.54 13.43
N LEU A 11 -16.59 23.05 14.33
CA LEU A 11 -15.37 22.36 14.77
C LEU A 11 -15.70 21.08 15.55
N ALA A 12 -16.79 21.11 16.32
CA ALA A 12 -17.34 19.97 17.05
C ALA A 12 -17.96 18.89 16.15
N LEU A 13 -18.14 19.14 14.84
CA LEU A 13 -18.63 18.11 13.93
C LEU A 13 -17.68 16.89 13.91
N PRO A 14 -18.23 15.66 13.75
CA PRO A 14 -17.43 14.44 13.68
C PRO A 14 -16.34 14.52 12.60
N LYS A 15 -15.13 14.03 12.93
CA LYS A 15 -13.97 14.04 12.04
C LYS A 15 -14.16 13.28 10.70
N GLY A 16 -15.21 12.45 10.59
CA GLY A 16 -15.62 11.73 9.38
C GLY A 16 -16.74 12.40 8.58
N ASN A 17 -17.23 13.58 9.00
CA ASN A 17 -18.28 14.29 8.28
C ASN A 17 -17.72 14.81 6.92
N PRO A 18 -18.36 14.47 5.78
CA PRO A 18 -17.87 14.84 4.45
C PRO A 18 -17.86 16.35 4.18
N GLN A 19 -18.68 17.12 4.89
CA GLN A 19 -18.75 18.58 4.77
C GLN A 19 -17.72 19.29 5.66
N ARG A 20 -17.29 18.65 6.77
CA ARG A 20 -16.35 19.25 7.74
C ARG A 20 -15.05 19.72 7.07
N GLY A 21 -14.49 18.92 6.15
CA GLY A 21 -13.29 19.30 5.41
C GLY A 21 -13.48 20.57 4.56
N ARG A 22 -14.61 20.70 3.86
CA ARG A 22 -14.93 21.88 3.06
C ARG A 22 -15.11 23.12 3.93
N ILE A 23 -15.80 22.98 5.07
CA ILE A 23 -16.03 24.12 5.96
C ILE A 23 -14.71 24.57 6.61
N LEU A 24 -13.84 23.64 7.01
CA LEU A 24 -12.52 23.98 7.55
C LEU A 24 -11.64 24.71 6.53
N GLN A 25 -11.69 24.34 5.24
CA GLN A 25 -10.99 25.09 4.18
C GLN A 25 -11.49 26.54 4.05
N LEU A 26 -12.81 26.74 4.14
CA LEU A 26 -13.40 28.08 4.12
C LEU A 26 -13.00 28.89 5.36
N LEU A 27 -13.02 28.27 6.54
CA LEU A 27 -12.60 28.91 7.79
C LEU A 27 -11.11 29.25 7.79
N ALA A 28 -10.25 28.42 7.20
CA ALA A 28 -8.82 28.71 7.03
C ALA A 28 -8.58 29.90 6.09
N SER A 29 -9.31 29.97 4.97
CA SER A 29 -9.27 31.12 4.05
C SER A 29 -9.73 32.41 4.74
N TRP A 30 -10.79 32.32 5.56
CA TRP A 30 -11.28 33.46 6.32
C TRP A 30 -10.30 33.90 7.41
N LYS A 31 -9.67 32.95 8.13
CA LYS A 31 -8.59 33.24 9.08
C LYS A 31 -7.47 34.06 8.44
N ILE A 32 -6.98 33.65 7.27
CA ILE A 32 -5.95 34.38 6.52
C ILE A 32 -6.40 35.80 6.19
N THR A 33 -7.66 35.95 5.76
CA THR A 33 -8.24 37.27 5.45
C THR A 33 -8.30 38.17 6.69
N LEU A 34 -8.69 37.62 7.85
CA LEU A 34 -8.71 38.36 9.12
C LEU A 34 -7.30 38.76 9.55
N GLU A 35 -6.32 37.86 9.45
CA GLU A 35 -4.91 38.14 9.78
C GLU A 35 -4.33 39.27 8.92
N LEU A 36 -4.70 39.34 7.64
CA LEU A 36 -4.26 40.39 6.72
C LEU A 36 -4.90 41.76 7.00
N ASN A 37 -6.11 41.77 7.58
CA ASN A 37 -6.86 42.99 7.83
C ASN A 37 -6.56 43.61 9.21
N ASP A 38 -5.69 43.00 10.01
CA ASP A 38 -5.29 43.41 11.37
C ASP A 38 -6.49 43.75 12.27
N PRO A 39 -7.14 42.75 12.89
CA PRO A 39 -8.42 42.92 13.55
C PRO A 39 -8.33 43.97 14.67
N THR A 40 -9.11 45.04 14.49
CA THR A 40 -9.04 46.22 15.36
C THR A 40 -10.02 46.15 16.53
N ASP A 41 -11.08 45.33 16.40
CA ASP A 41 -12.05 45.09 17.48
C ASP A 41 -11.80 43.77 18.22
N ASP A 42 -12.31 43.70 19.46
CA ASP A 42 -12.11 42.55 20.34
C ASP A 42 -12.89 41.29 19.91
N ALA A 43 -13.96 41.44 19.13
CA ALA A 43 -14.73 40.31 18.62
C ALA A 43 -14.00 39.60 17.48
N GLU A 44 -13.39 40.34 16.56
CA GLU A 44 -12.55 39.81 15.48
C GLU A 44 -11.30 39.12 16.05
N ARG A 45 -10.71 39.67 17.11
CA ARG A 45 -9.60 39.03 17.84
C ARG A 45 -10.01 37.72 18.49
N GLY A 46 -11.19 37.66 19.10
CA GLY A 46 -11.75 36.43 19.68
C GLY A 46 -11.99 35.35 18.63
N VAL A 47 -12.58 35.72 17.48
CA VAL A 47 -12.74 34.84 16.32
C VAL A 47 -11.40 34.32 15.81
N LEU A 48 -10.39 35.19 15.67
CA LEU A 48 -9.05 34.81 15.23
C LEU A 48 -8.40 33.79 16.19
N MET A 49 -8.53 34.00 17.50
CA MET A 49 -7.99 33.10 18.52
C MET A 49 -8.63 31.71 18.44
N VAL A 50 -9.97 31.65 18.36
CA VAL A 50 -10.72 30.39 18.23
C VAL A 50 -10.34 29.64 16.95
N LEU A 51 -10.27 30.35 15.81
CA LEU A 51 -9.88 29.76 14.54
C LEU A 51 -8.45 29.25 14.52
N SER A 52 -7.52 29.97 15.16
CA SER A 52 -6.11 29.56 15.23
C SER A 52 -5.94 28.26 16.01
N GLN A 53 -6.58 28.16 17.17
CA GLN A 53 -6.56 26.94 17.98
C GLN A 53 -7.15 25.74 17.22
N ALA A 54 -8.30 25.96 16.58
CA ALA A 54 -8.99 24.94 15.84
C ALA A 54 -8.23 24.43 14.61
N TYR A 55 -7.54 25.34 13.92
CA TYR A 55 -6.68 25.01 12.79
C TYR A 55 -5.52 24.12 13.22
N LEU A 56 -4.85 24.47 14.32
CA LEU A 56 -3.73 23.69 14.86
C LEU A 56 -4.16 22.26 15.24
N GLU A 57 -5.31 22.11 15.92
CA GLU A 57 -5.85 20.79 16.26
C GLU A 57 -6.24 19.97 15.03
N TRP A 58 -6.79 20.63 14.01
CA TRP A 58 -7.13 19.97 12.76
C TRP A 58 -5.88 19.53 11.98
N GLU A 59 -4.84 20.35 11.93
CA GLU A 59 -3.55 20.04 11.32
C GLU A 59 -2.93 18.80 11.97
N GLN A 60 -2.79 18.80 13.30
CA GLN A 60 -2.28 17.65 14.07
C GLN A 60 -3.09 16.38 13.82
N ALA A 61 -4.42 16.46 13.90
CA ALA A 61 -5.28 15.30 13.68
C ALA A 61 -5.21 14.77 12.24
N THR A 62 -4.92 15.64 11.27
CA THR A 62 -4.80 15.27 9.85
C THR A 62 -3.43 14.66 9.57
N GLU A 63 -2.36 15.19 10.17
CA GLU A 63 -1.02 14.63 10.14
C GLU A 63 -1.00 13.22 10.75
N GLU A 64 -1.53 13.05 11.97
CA GLU A 64 -1.63 11.75 12.63
C GLU A 64 -2.38 10.73 11.78
N ARG A 65 -3.51 11.14 11.17
CA ARG A 65 -4.29 10.28 10.27
C ARG A 65 -3.49 9.91 9.02
N GLY A 66 -2.80 10.88 8.42
CA GLY A 66 -1.95 10.64 7.25
C GLY A 66 -0.84 9.63 7.55
N ILE A 67 -0.18 9.76 8.69
CA ILE A 67 0.83 8.82 9.17
C ILE A 67 0.22 7.43 9.38
N GLN A 68 -0.91 7.32 10.08
CA GLN A 68 -1.58 6.04 10.31
C GLN A 68 -1.99 5.35 9.01
N GLN A 69 -2.57 6.10 8.07
CA GLN A 69 -2.95 5.58 6.76
C GLN A 69 -1.73 5.15 5.95
N GLY A 70 -0.67 5.95 5.94
CA GLY A 70 0.59 5.64 5.26
C GLY A 70 1.24 4.37 5.82
N ILE A 71 1.31 4.23 7.15
CA ILE A 71 1.83 3.03 7.81
C ILE A 71 0.97 1.81 7.46
N GLN A 72 -0.36 1.93 7.54
CA GLN A 72 -1.26 0.81 7.24
C GLN A 72 -1.12 0.34 5.80
N GLN A 73 -1.08 1.27 4.84
CA GLN A 73 -0.87 0.95 3.42
C GLN A 73 0.52 0.36 3.18
N GLY A 74 1.57 0.93 3.77
CA GLY A 74 2.93 0.45 3.64
C GLY A 74 3.11 -0.97 4.20
N ILE A 75 2.55 -1.26 5.37
CA ILE A 75 2.57 -2.61 5.95
C ILE A 75 1.81 -3.59 5.06
N GLN A 76 0.63 -3.22 4.57
CA GLN A 76 -0.17 -4.12 3.72
C GLN A 76 0.55 -4.45 2.42
N GLN A 77 1.12 -3.45 1.74
CA GLN A 77 1.90 -3.66 0.52
C GLN A 77 3.16 -4.46 0.80
N GLY A 78 3.89 -4.15 1.87
CA GLY A 78 5.11 -4.84 2.25
C GLY A 78 4.87 -6.32 2.56
N ILE A 79 3.82 -6.65 3.32
CA ILE A 79 3.44 -8.04 3.60
C ILE A 79 3.07 -8.77 2.32
N GLN A 80 2.26 -8.15 1.45
CA GLN A 80 1.83 -8.80 0.21
C GLN A 80 3.02 -9.11 -0.71
N GLN A 81 3.92 -8.14 -0.90
CA GLN A 81 5.14 -8.33 -1.68
C GLN A 81 6.06 -9.37 -1.05
N GLY A 82 6.26 -9.32 0.27
CA GLY A 82 7.10 -10.27 0.99
C GLY A 82 6.59 -11.71 0.89
N ILE A 83 5.27 -11.93 1.00
CA ILE A 83 4.66 -13.26 0.83
C ILE A 83 4.86 -13.75 -0.62
N GLN A 84 4.61 -12.89 -1.62
CA GLN A 84 4.80 -13.28 -3.02
C GLN A 84 6.25 -13.64 -3.33
N GLN A 85 7.21 -12.83 -2.86
CA GLN A 85 8.63 -13.12 -3.02
C GLN A 85 9.03 -14.42 -2.30
N GLY A 86 8.52 -14.64 -1.08
CA GLY A 86 8.76 -15.87 -0.32
C GLY A 86 8.25 -17.12 -1.03
N ILE A 87 7.03 -17.07 -1.60
CA ILE A 87 6.45 -18.18 -2.38
C ILE A 87 7.29 -18.45 -3.63
N GLN A 88 7.72 -17.42 -4.36
CA GLN A 88 8.55 -17.61 -5.55
C GLN A 88 9.93 -18.18 -5.19
N ALA A 89 10.57 -17.67 -4.13
CA ALA A 89 11.85 -18.20 -3.65
C ALA A 89 11.73 -19.69 -3.24
N GLU A 90 10.66 -20.05 -2.52
CA GLU A 90 10.40 -21.44 -2.12
C GLU A 90 10.18 -22.34 -3.35
N ARG A 91 9.36 -21.92 -4.32
CA ARG A 91 9.15 -22.67 -5.56
C ARG A 91 10.46 -22.95 -6.29
N GLN A 92 11.34 -21.96 -6.38
CA GLN A 92 12.64 -22.14 -7.02
C GLN A 92 13.51 -23.14 -6.25
N ILE A 93 13.61 -23.01 -4.92
CA ILE A 93 14.38 -23.93 -4.07
C ILE A 93 13.85 -25.36 -4.21
N THR A 94 12.53 -25.54 -4.22
CA THR A 94 11.89 -26.84 -4.40
C THR A 94 12.20 -27.43 -5.77
N LEU A 95 12.12 -26.66 -6.85
CA LEU A 95 12.52 -27.12 -8.19
C LEU A 95 13.97 -27.55 -8.24
N GLU A 96 14.89 -26.73 -7.74
CA GLU A 96 16.32 -27.04 -7.74
C GLU A 96 16.63 -28.30 -6.92
N THR A 97 15.99 -28.44 -5.76
CA THR A 97 16.14 -29.61 -4.89
C THR A 97 15.64 -30.87 -5.57
N LEU A 98 14.46 -30.81 -6.19
CA LEU A 98 13.86 -31.95 -6.90
C LEU A 98 14.67 -32.34 -8.13
N PHE A 99 15.17 -31.37 -8.91
CA PHE A 99 16.02 -31.64 -10.07
C PHE A 99 17.33 -32.30 -9.66
N LYS A 100 18.00 -31.81 -8.60
CA LYS A 100 19.18 -32.48 -8.06
C LYS A 100 18.88 -33.89 -7.58
N ALA A 101 17.79 -34.08 -6.83
CA ALA A 101 17.41 -35.39 -6.30
C ALA A 101 17.07 -36.40 -7.40
N ARG A 102 16.43 -35.93 -8.49
CA ARG A 102 15.93 -36.79 -9.57
C ARG A 102 16.96 -37.04 -10.66
N PHE A 103 17.66 -36.00 -11.09
CA PHE A 103 18.56 -36.02 -12.24
C PHE A 103 20.04 -35.97 -11.85
N GLY A 104 20.34 -35.87 -10.55
CA GLY A 104 21.70 -35.84 -9.98
C GLY A 104 22.33 -34.45 -10.01
N ALA A 105 22.16 -33.70 -11.09
CA ALA A 105 22.67 -32.34 -11.23
C ALA A 105 21.70 -31.45 -12.03
N ILE A 106 21.85 -30.14 -11.88
CA ILE A 106 21.18 -29.14 -12.71
C ILE A 106 22.20 -28.70 -13.75
N ASP A 107 22.04 -29.18 -14.98
CA ASP A 107 22.84 -28.73 -16.12
C ASP A 107 22.30 -27.40 -16.67
N GLU A 108 23.02 -26.85 -17.66
CA GLU A 108 22.64 -25.58 -18.30
C GLU A 108 21.25 -25.65 -18.96
N SER A 109 20.88 -26.81 -19.50
CA SER A 109 19.58 -27.06 -20.13
C SER A 109 18.43 -26.96 -19.11
N LEU A 110 18.60 -27.53 -17.92
CA LEU A 110 17.63 -27.44 -16.83
C LEU A 110 17.59 -26.02 -16.24
N ALA A 111 18.74 -25.37 -16.05
CA ALA A 111 18.79 -24.00 -15.56
C ALA A 111 18.05 -23.03 -16.52
N ALA A 112 18.18 -23.24 -17.82
CA ALA A 112 17.55 -22.39 -18.85
C ALA A 112 16.01 -22.43 -18.86
N ILE A 113 15.39 -23.49 -18.30
CA ILE A 113 13.92 -23.64 -18.24
C ILE A 113 13.32 -23.23 -16.88
N VAL A 114 14.13 -23.02 -15.85
CA VAL A 114 13.67 -22.56 -14.52
C VAL A 114 12.78 -21.32 -14.62
N PRO A 115 13.13 -20.26 -15.40
CA PRO A 115 12.27 -19.09 -15.52
C PRO A 115 10.87 -19.40 -16.06
N SER A 116 10.74 -20.33 -17.01
CA SER A 116 9.46 -20.76 -17.57
C SER A 116 8.63 -21.54 -16.54
N LEU A 117 9.26 -22.35 -15.70
CA LEU A 117 8.60 -23.07 -14.60
C LEU A 117 8.12 -22.13 -13.49
N MET A 118 8.87 -21.05 -13.23
CA MET A 118 8.51 -20.01 -12.28
C MET A 118 7.33 -19.16 -12.76
N ALA A 119 7.19 -18.99 -14.08
CA ALA A 119 6.06 -18.29 -14.69
C ALA A 119 4.74 -19.10 -14.70
N LEU A 120 4.79 -20.40 -14.36
CA LEU A 120 3.59 -21.23 -14.30
C LEU A 120 2.63 -20.76 -13.20
N SER A 121 1.33 -20.92 -13.48
CA SER A 121 0.28 -20.80 -12.47
C SER A 121 0.51 -21.81 -11.34
N ALA A 122 -0.10 -21.57 -10.17
CA ALA A 122 0.01 -22.51 -9.05
C ALA A 122 -0.52 -23.91 -9.43
N GLU A 123 -1.58 -23.98 -10.23
CA GLU A 123 -2.17 -25.23 -10.69
C GLU A 123 -1.22 -25.98 -11.64
N ASP A 124 -0.71 -25.30 -12.67
CA ASP A 124 0.22 -25.89 -13.64
C ASP A 124 1.52 -26.36 -12.97
N TYR A 125 1.98 -25.61 -11.96
CA TYR A 125 3.13 -25.97 -11.16
C TYR A 125 2.88 -27.25 -10.37
N THR A 126 1.75 -27.37 -9.67
CA THR A 126 1.38 -28.59 -8.96
C THR A 126 1.23 -29.77 -9.92
N GLN A 127 0.59 -29.59 -11.07
CA GLN A 127 0.47 -30.63 -12.09
C GLN A 127 1.85 -31.08 -12.61
N PHE A 128 2.77 -30.13 -12.82
CA PHE A 128 4.15 -30.43 -13.18
C PHE A 128 4.86 -31.26 -12.11
N LEU A 129 4.76 -30.87 -10.83
CA LEU A 129 5.40 -31.59 -9.72
C LEU A 129 4.88 -33.04 -9.61
N LEU A 130 3.58 -33.26 -9.79
CA LEU A 130 2.98 -34.60 -9.76
C LEU A 130 3.41 -35.46 -10.97
N ALA A 131 3.61 -34.83 -12.13
CA ALA A 131 4.06 -35.52 -13.33
C ALA A 131 5.59 -35.75 -13.35
N LEU A 132 6.35 -34.94 -12.62
CA LEU A 132 7.81 -34.97 -12.60
C LEU A 132 8.35 -36.39 -12.37
N PRO A 133 7.87 -37.20 -11.40
CA PRO A 133 8.18 -38.61 -11.21
C PRO A 133 8.30 -39.48 -12.47
N GLN A 134 7.55 -39.17 -13.53
CA GLN A 134 7.45 -39.97 -14.75
C GLN A 134 8.20 -39.37 -15.97
N LEU A 135 8.83 -38.20 -15.82
CA LEU A 135 9.46 -37.49 -16.92
C LEU A 135 10.99 -37.64 -16.92
N SER A 136 11.59 -37.97 -18.06
CA SER A 136 13.04 -37.87 -18.23
C SER A 136 13.46 -36.39 -18.34
N GLN A 137 14.74 -36.10 -18.05
CA GLN A 137 15.30 -34.75 -18.15
C GLN A 137 15.05 -34.13 -19.53
N ASP A 138 15.33 -34.87 -20.61
CA ASP A 138 15.12 -34.41 -21.99
C ASP A 138 13.66 -34.03 -22.26
N LYS A 139 12.70 -34.80 -21.72
CA LYS A 139 11.27 -34.52 -21.88
C LYS A 139 10.86 -33.24 -21.13
N VAL A 140 11.41 -33.02 -19.94
CA VAL A 140 11.18 -31.79 -19.17
C VAL A 140 11.74 -30.60 -19.95
N VAL A 141 13.00 -30.68 -20.39
CA VAL A 141 13.66 -29.62 -21.15
C VAL A 141 12.91 -29.30 -22.45
N ALA A 142 12.58 -30.31 -23.25
CA ALA A 142 11.86 -30.13 -24.52
C ALA A 142 10.50 -29.44 -24.33
N ARG A 143 9.77 -29.79 -23.25
CA ARG A 143 8.45 -29.20 -22.96
C ARG A 143 8.52 -27.69 -22.73
N PHE A 144 9.54 -27.21 -22.01
CA PHE A 144 9.65 -25.80 -21.61
C PHE A 144 10.55 -24.96 -22.52
N GLN A 145 11.43 -25.57 -23.32
CA GLN A 145 12.14 -24.87 -24.38
C GLN A 145 11.25 -24.57 -25.60
N ALA A 146 10.26 -25.43 -25.89
CA ALA A 146 9.32 -25.21 -27.01
C ALA A 146 8.38 -24.01 -26.80
N GLN A 147 8.15 -23.59 -25.55
CA GLN A 147 7.33 -22.42 -25.20
C GLN A 147 8.05 -21.07 -25.37
N LYS A 148 9.34 -21.08 -25.75
CA LYS A 148 10.14 -19.87 -26.00
C LYS A 148 10.06 -19.35 -27.46
N ARG A 149 9.23 -19.95 -28.31
CA ARG A 149 9.01 -19.56 -29.72
C ARG A 149 7.68 -18.86 -29.93
#